data_AF-A0A550H586-F1
#
_entry.id   AF-A0A550H586-F1
#
_cell.length_a   1.000
_cell.length_b   1.000
_cell.length_c   1.000
_cell.angle_alpha   90.00
_cell.angle_beta   90.00
_cell.angle_gamma   90.00
#
_symmetry.space_group_name_H-M   'P 1'
#
loop_
_entity.id
_entity.type
_entity.pdbx_description
1 polymer ?
#
loop_
_entity_poly.entity_id
_entity_poly.type
_entity_poly.pdbx_seq_one_letter_code
_entity_poly.pdbx_strand_id
1 'polypeptide(L)'
;MFLFRWGEDSTEPSKKSMSEGKKTPYCTECGGKLKWDPKLRHYSCQSCGLTYTEAELSRALEKLYEKEDDEEEKKRQRNEDYLDWWTSSKKKKD
;
A
#
# COMPACT_ATOMS: atom_id res chain seq x y z
N MET A 1 -9.57 59.46 -25.26
CA MET A 1 -9.33 58.30 -26.14
C MET A 1 -8.16 57.51 -25.55
N PHE A 2 -8.43 56.69 -24.53
CA PHE A 2 -7.42 55.88 -23.84
C PHE A 2 -7.79 54.41 -24.06
N LEU A 3 -6.99 53.73 -24.88
CA LEU A 3 -7.12 52.31 -25.22
C LEU A 3 -6.75 51.47 -23.99
N PHE A 4 -7.75 51.06 -23.22
CA PHE A 4 -7.61 50.00 -22.23
C PHE A 4 -7.42 48.66 -22.96
N ARG A 5 -6.15 48.32 -23.22
CA ARG A 5 -5.72 46.98 -23.63
C ARG A 5 -5.82 46.07 -22.41
N TRP A 6 -6.98 45.47 -22.19
CA TRP A 6 -7.16 44.35 -21.27
C TRP A 6 -6.28 43.21 -21.78
N GLY A 7 -5.19 42.94 -21.07
CA GLY A 7 -4.34 41.79 -21.31
C GLY A 7 -5.08 40.54 -20.88
N GLU A 8 -5.32 39.65 -21.85
CA GLU A 8 -5.63 38.25 -21.62
C GLU A 8 -4.39 37.59 -21.00
N ASP A 9 -4.23 37.77 -19.68
CA ASP A 9 -3.30 36.96 -18.91
C ASP A 9 -3.82 35.53 -18.94
N SER A 10 -3.02 34.71 -19.60
CA SER A 10 -3.33 33.38 -20.07
C SER A 10 -3.75 32.49 -18.91
N THR A 11 -4.82 31.74 -19.13
CA THR A 11 -5.19 30.59 -18.32
C THR A 11 -4.02 29.61 -18.27
N GLU A 12 -3.20 29.70 -17.24
CA GLU A 12 -2.30 28.63 -16.85
C GLU A 12 -2.94 27.89 -15.67
N PRO A 13 -3.69 26.79 -15.91
CA PRO A 13 -4.16 25.98 -14.81
C PRO A 13 -2.93 25.31 -14.19
N SER A 14 -2.46 25.90 -13.09
CA SER A 14 -2.03 25.23 -11.87
C SER A 14 -1.61 23.78 -12.10
N LYS A 15 -0.35 23.57 -12.52
CA LYS A 15 0.32 22.27 -12.39
C LYS A 15 0.66 22.01 -10.93
N LYS A 16 -0.34 22.14 -10.05
CA LYS A 16 -0.29 21.63 -8.70
C LYS A 16 -0.51 20.14 -8.84
N SER A 17 0.54 19.41 -9.20
CA SER A 17 0.57 17.96 -9.17
C SER A 17 0.29 17.54 -7.74
N MET A 18 -0.99 17.27 -7.47
CA MET A 18 -1.44 16.62 -6.26
C MET A 18 -0.66 15.33 -6.13
N SER A 19 0.26 15.29 -5.18
CA SER A 19 0.82 14.04 -4.70
C SER A 19 -0.27 13.35 -3.90
N GLU A 20 -1.25 12.78 -4.59
CA GLU A 20 -2.20 11.85 -4.00
C GLU A 20 -1.39 10.69 -3.42
N GLY A 21 -1.61 10.42 -2.13
CA GLY A 21 -0.89 9.44 -1.33
C GLY A 21 -1.10 8.02 -1.85
N LYS A 22 -0.40 7.67 -2.94
CA LYS A 22 -0.23 6.28 -3.36
C LYS A 22 0.69 5.62 -2.35
N LYS A 23 0.16 4.62 -1.61
CA LYS A 23 1.00 3.66 -0.88
C LYS A 23 2.04 3.15 -1.89
N THR A 24 3.29 3.55 -1.70
CA THR A 24 4.38 3.11 -2.57
C THR A 24 4.57 1.63 -2.33
N PRO A 25 4.48 0.78 -3.37
CA PRO A 25 4.78 -0.62 -3.18
C PRO A 25 6.22 -0.79 -2.70
N TYR A 26 6.42 -1.79 -1.85
CA TYR A 26 7.72 -2.12 -1.27
C TYR A 26 8.30 -3.35 -1.97
N CYS A 27 9.63 -3.44 -1.99
CA CYS A 27 10.32 -4.57 -2.61
C CYS A 27 10.18 -5.80 -1.72
N THR A 28 9.83 -6.93 -2.30
CA THR A 28 9.71 -8.20 -1.57
C THR A 28 11.06 -8.77 -1.13
N GLU A 29 12.16 -8.34 -1.75
CA GLU A 29 13.51 -8.84 -1.44
C GLU A 29 14.25 -7.97 -0.40
N CYS A 30 14.02 -6.65 -0.40
CA CYS A 30 14.80 -5.73 0.43
C CYS A 30 13.96 -4.73 1.24
N GLY A 31 12.63 -4.70 1.09
CA GLY A 31 11.75 -3.71 1.74
C GLY A 31 11.96 -2.27 1.25
N GLY A 32 12.76 -2.06 0.21
CA GLY A 32 13.03 -0.75 -0.37
C GLY A 32 11.82 -0.15 -1.09
N LYS A 33 11.86 1.17 -1.29
CA LYS A 33 10.82 1.91 -2.04
C LYS A 33 10.93 1.60 -3.53
N LEU A 34 9.80 1.28 -4.17
CA LEU A 34 9.73 1.14 -5.62
C LEU A 34 9.29 2.47 -6.25
N LYS A 35 9.92 2.83 -7.36
CA LYS A 35 9.57 3.96 -8.20
C LYS A 35 8.91 3.45 -9.48
N TRP A 36 7.82 4.07 -9.89
CA TRP A 36 7.16 3.75 -11.17
C TRP A 36 7.83 4.49 -12.32
N ASP A 37 8.22 3.75 -13.36
CA ASP A 37 8.76 4.31 -14.61
C ASP A 37 7.70 4.24 -15.71
N PRO A 38 7.09 5.38 -16.11
CA PRO A 38 5.95 5.39 -17.04
C PRO A 38 6.31 4.97 -18.47
N LYS A 39 7.58 5.08 -18.86
CA LYS A 39 8.06 4.71 -20.20
C LYS A 39 8.06 3.19 -20.42
N LEU A 40 8.40 2.45 -19.37
CA LEU A 40 8.61 1.01 -19.43
C LEU A 40 7.54 0.24 -18.66
N ARG A 41 6.61 0.97 -17.99
CA ARG A 41 5.50 0.43 -17.20
C ARG A 41 5.96 -0.62 -16.19
N HIS A 42 7.11 -0.36 -15.58
CA HIS A 42 7.68 -1.19 -14.53
C HIS A 42 7.95 -0.37 -13.28
N TYR A 43 8.09 -1.09 -12.17
CA TYR A 43 8.55 -0.56 -10.92
C TYR A 43 10.03 -0.87 -10.72
N SER A 44 10.84 0.15 -10.49
CA SER A 44 12.26 0.02 -10.19
C SER A 44 12.53 0.22 -8.69
N CYS A 45 13.20 -0.74 -8.07
CA CYS A 45 13.64 -0.70 -6.67
C CYS A 45 14.88 0.20 -6.52
N GLN A 46 14.79 1.23 -5.69
CA GLN A 46 15.91 2.17 -5.49
C GLN A 46 17.08 1.58 -4.69
N SER A 47 16.85 0.54 -3.89
CA SER A 47 17.86 -0.05 -3.00
C SER A 47 18.59 -1.24 -3.61
N CYS A 48 17.88 -2.01 -4.44
CA CYS A 48 18.32 -3.31 -4.94
C CYS A 48 18.49 -3.35 -6.47
N GLY A 49 17.95 -2.34 -7.19
CA GLY A 49 18.02 -2.27 -8.65
C GLY A 49 17.11 -3.26 -9.38
N LEU A 50 16.33 -4.08 -8.66
CA LEU A 50 15.35 -4.98 -9.26
C LEU A 50 14.23 -4.19 -9.94
N THR A 51 13.79 -4.69 -11.09
CA THR A 51 12.63 -4.17 -11.82
C THR A 51 11.51 -5.19 -11.79
N TYR A 52 10.31 -4.75 -11.41
CA TYR A 52 9.10 -5.57 -11.37
C TYR A 52 8.09 -5.07 -12.38
N THR A 53 7.40 -5.97 -13.07
CA THR A 53 6.15 -5.62 -13.73
C THR A 53 5.02 -5.46 -12.71
N GLU A 54 3.96 -4.77 -13.09
CA GLU A 54 2.77 -4.59 -12.24
C GLU A 54 2.15 -5.93 -11.83
N ALA A 55 2.09 -6.89 -12.75
CA ALA A 55 1.53 -8.22 -12.51
C ALA A 55 2.40 -9.10 -11.61
N GLU A 56 3.74 -9.01 -11.73
CA GLU A 56 4.65 -9.74 -10.85
C GLU A 56 4.56 -9.20 -9.42
N LEU A 57 4.54 -7.88 -9.28
CA LEU A 57 4.45 -7.21 -8.00
C LEU A 57 3.14 -7.52 -7.30
N SER A 58 2.01 -7.50 -8.02
CA SER A 58 0.70 -7.83 -7.43
C SER A 58 0.65 -9.27 -6.92
N ARG A 59 1.13 -10.25 -7.71
CA ARG A 59 1.20 -11.66 -7.31
C ARG A 59 2.11 -11.88 -6.11
N ALA A 60 3.25 -11.18 -6.08
CA ALA A 60 4.19 -11.30 -4.97
C ALA A 60 3.59 -10.75 -3.66
N LEU A 61 2.88 -9.61 -3.74
CA LEU A 61 2.18 -9.03 -2.59
C LEU A 61 1.01 -9.91 -2.13
N GLU A 62 0.20 -10.41 -3.04
CA GLU A 62 -0.94 -11.30 -2.72
C GLU A 62 -0.48 -12.52 -1.90
N LYS A 63 0.63 -13.15 -2.32
CA LYS A 63 1.24 -14.27 -1.61
C LYS A 63 1.79 -13.93 -0.22
N LEU A 64 2.17 -12.66 0.01
CA LEU A 64 2.61 -12.21 1.33
C LEU A 64 1.42 -11.99 2.26
N TYR A 65 0.36 -11.35 1.75
CA TYR A 65 -0.85 -11.11 2.53
C TYR A 65 -1.58 -12.42 2.90
N GLU A 66 -1.71 -13.37 1.97
CA GLU A 66 -2.34 -14.67 2.24
C GLU A 66 -1.67 -15.40 3.43
N LYS A 67 -0.35 -15.30 3.55
CA LYS A 67 0.40 -15.88 4.68
C LYS A 67 0.17 -15.14 6.00
N GLU A 68 0.00 -13.82 5.95
CA GLU A 68 -0.29 -13.04 7.17
C GLU A 68 -1.70 -13.36 7.68
N ASP A 69 -2.68 -13.46 6.78
CA ASP A 69 -4.07 -13.78 7.11
C ASP A 69 -4.17 -15.17 7.77
N ASP A 70 -3.47 -16.18 7.25
CA ASP A 70 -3.41 -17.53 7.81
C ASP A 70 -2.84 -17.55 9.26
N GLU A 71 -1.81 -16.77 9.52
CA GLU A 71 -1.18 -16.70 10.85
C GLU A 71 -2.01 -15.89 11.85
N GLU A 72 -2.66 -14.81 11.40
CA GLU A 72 -3.60 -14.04 12.20
C GLU A 72 -4.82 -14.89 12.60
N GLU A 73 -5.37 -15.66 11.65
CA GLU A 73 -6.49 -16.56 11.91
C GLU A 73 -6.13 -17.63 12.95
N LYS A 74 -4.96 -18.28 12.82
CA LYS A 74 -4.48 -19.26 13.84
C LYS A 74 -4.32 -18.63 15.21
N LYS A 75 -3.82 -17.39 15.28
CA LYS A 75 -3.66 -16.66 16.54
C LYS A 75 -5.01 -16.32 17.15
N ARG A 76 -6.00 -15.94 16.34
CA ARG A 76 -7.37 -15.67 16.79
C ARG A 76 -8.00 -16.92 17.38
N GLN A 77 -7.93 -18.05 16.67
CA GLN A 77 -8.46 -19.34 17.15
C GLN A 77 -7.85 -19.75 18.49
N ARG A 78 -6.52 -19.67 18.64
CA ARG A 78 -5.84 -19.98 19.92
C ARG A 78 -6.34 -19.09 21.07
N ASN A 79 -6.55 -17.80 20.81
CA ASN A 79 -7.06 -16.88 21.81
C ASN A 79 -8.51 -17.21 22.20
N GLU A 80 -9.35 -17.53 21.22
CA GLU A 80 -10.74 -17.94 21.46
C GLU A 80 -10.80 -19.22 22.29
N ASP A 81 -10.00 -20.24 21.97
CA ASP A 81 -9.91 -21.49 22.73
C ASP A 81 -9.46 -21.26 24.17
N TYR A 82 -8.45 -20.40 24.37
CA TYR A 82 -7.97 -20.03 25.71
C TYR A 82 -9.04 -19.29 26.52
N LEU A 83 -9.76 -18.37 25.88
CA LEU A 83 -10.85 -17.62 26.50
C LEU A 83 -12.02 -18.54 26.88
N ASP A 84 -12.39 -19.48 26.02
CA ASP A 84 -13.45 -20.45 26.29
C ASP A 84 -13.09 -21.36 27.47
N TRP A 85 -11.88 -21.95 27.46
CA TRP A 85 -11.41 -22.78 28.58
C TRP A 85 -11.41 -22.03 29.91
N TRP A 86 -10.90 -20.80 29.91
CA TRP A 86 -10.80 -19.96 31.11
C TRP A 86 -12.18 -19.54 31.65
N THR A 87 -13.10 -19.16 30.77
CA THR A 87 -14.46 -18.76 31.17
C THR A 87 -15.30 -19.96 31.61
N SER A 88 -15.12 -21.12 30.98
CA SER A 88 -15.72 -22.39 31.39
C SER A 88 -15.23 -22.86 32.76
N SER A 89 -13.95 -22.62 33.11
CA SER A 89 -13.42 -22.92 34.45
C SER A 89 -14.06 -22.05 35.54
N LYS A 90 -14.34 -20.77 35.25
CA LYS A 90 -15.00 -19.88 36.22
C LYS A 90 -16.47 -20.23 36.47
N LYS A 91 -17.23 -20.51 35.41
CA LYS A 91 -18.67 -20.84 35.50
C LYS A 91 -18.98 -22.12 36.28
N LYS A 92 -18.01 -23.03 36.45
CA LYS A 92 -18.18 -24.28 37.23
C LYS A 92 -17.98 -24.11 38.73
N LYS A 93 -17.61 -22.91 39.20
CA LYS A 93 -17.27 -22.63 40.60
C LYS A 93 -18.36 -21.88 41.37
N ASP A 94 -19.41 -21.45 40.67
CA ASP A 94 -20.65 -20.88 41.20
C ASP A 94 -21.75 -21.96 41.26
#